data_AF-A0AAE1RG60-F1
#
_entry.id   AF-A0AAE1RG60-F1
#
_cell.length_a   1.000
_cell.length_b   1.000
_cell.length_c   1.000
_cell.angle_alpha   90.00
_cell.angle_beta   90.00
_cell.angle_gamma   90.00
#
_symmetry.space_group_name_H-M   'P 1'
#
loop_
_entity.id
_entity.type
_entity.pdbx_description
1 polymer ?
#
loop_
_entity_poly.entity_id
_entity_poly.type
_entity_poly.pdbx_seq_one_letter_code
_entity_poly.pdbx_strand_id
1 'polypeptide(L)'
;MATQESNSNIIDSCKSTSSEDAMINDLPSALCWDALEIRKSKVPRDSSPLSKNHDIAESEDILTKVNPQFQCSSDSVKNSTCKIVCIARNPKDMLVSFLALFNSIFKPNQEPYPLERAVEEFCTGVHQYGRIFENVLGYWLESQKRPENILFLKYEEMIKDPKEQVKNLASFLGKPFEKEEDVEKVVWRCSLERLRNLEVNKNSSVIEWVPNNIYFRKGMVGDWKNYLTPEMGDRINRITPQIPRLWI
;
A
#
# COMPACT_ATOMS: atom_id res chain seq x y z
N MET A 1 -8.33 10.46 -43.83
CA MET A 1 -7.76 9.17 -44.31
C MET A 1 -6.49 8.97 -43.52
N ALA A 2 -6.46 7.94 -42.64
CA ALA A 2 -5.32 7.40 -41.89
C ALA A 2 -4.53 8.36 -40.95
N THR A 3 -4.17 8.02 -39.71
CA THR A 3 -4.26 6.76 -38.94
C THR A 3 -4.04 7.10 -37.47
N GLN A 4 -4.83 6.47 -36.60
CA GLN A 4 -4.52 6.24 -35.19
C GLN A 4 -3.51 5.10 -35.09
N GLU A 5 -2.39 5.32 -34.42
CA GLU A 5 -1.44 4.31 -33.89
C GLU A 5 -0.51 5.11 -32.98
N SER A 6 -0.58 5.05 -31.64
CA SER A 6 -0.06 3.94 -30.86
C SER A 6 -0.33 4.24 -29.37
N ASN A 7 -1.37 3.62 -28.81
CA ASN A 7 -1.67 3.63 -27.37
C ASN A 7 -1.76 2.17 -26.90
N SER A 8 -0.67 1.40 -27.06
CA SER A 8 -0.67 -0.05 -26.78
C SER A 8 0.39 -0.54 -25.80
N ASN A 9 1.18 0.31 -25.12
CA ASN A 9 2.30 -0.18 -24.31
C ASN A 9 2.14 -0.07 -22.78
N ILE A 10 0.92 -0.08 -22.24
CA ILE A 10 0.72 0.04 -20.77
C ILE A 10 0.04 -1.21 -20.13
N ILE A 11 -0.30 -2.26 -20.88
CA ILE A 11 -1.11 -3.38 -20.33
C ILE A 11 -0.37 -4.73 -20.22
N ASP A 12 0.90 -4.84 -20.60
CA ASP A 12 1.55 -6.16 -20.78
C ASP A 12 2.54 -6.63 -19.70
N SER A 13 2.44 -6.23 -18.42
CA SER A 13 3.34 -6.79 -17.38
C SER A 13 2.72 -7.72 -16.33
N CYS A 14 1.40 -7.89 -16.26
CA CYS A 14 0.81 -8.82 -15.27
C CYS A 14 0.54 -10.21 -15.87
N LYS A 15 1.61 -10.94 -16.19
CA LYS A 15 1.55 -12.39 -16.39
C LYS A 15 2.76 -13.04 -15.73
N SER A 16 2.67 -13.34 -14.44
CA SER A 16 3.58 -14.31 -13.82
C SER A 16 2.77 -15.32 -12.99
N THR A 17 2.90 -16.60 -13.34
CA THR A 17 2.11 -17.73 -12.85
C THR A 17 2.79 -18.47 -11.70
N SER A 18 3.54 -17.78 -10.85
CA SER A 18 4.06 -18.35 -9.60
C SER A 18 4.07 -17.31 -8.47
N SER A 19 3.65 -17.71 -7.27
CA SER A 19 3.56 -16.82 -6.10
C SER A 19 4.90 -16.25 -5.63
N GLU A 20 6.01 -16.88 -6.02
CA GLU A 20 7.36 -16.39 -5.74
C GLU A 20 7.77 -15.34 -6.77
N ASP A 21 7.44 -15.54 -8.05
CA ASP A 21 7.75 -14.60 -9.12
C ASP A 21 6.97 -13.28 -8.99
N ALA A 22 5.73 -13.30 -8.52
CA ALA A 22 4.96 -12.07 -8.31
C ALA A 22 5.56 -11.18 -7.20
N MET A 23 6.06 -11.74 -6.09
CA MET A 23 6.73 -10.93 -5.04
C MET A 23 8.10 -10.40 -5.48
N ILE A 24 8.71 -11.04 -6.48
CA ILE A 24 10.04 -10.71 -7.02
C ILE A 24 9.92 -9.69 -8.16
N ASN A 25 8.87 -9.76 -8.97
CA ASN A 25 8.67 -8.94 -10.18
C ASN A 25 7.65 -7.81 -9.99
N ASP A 26 6.64 -7.97 -9.12
CA ASP A 26 5.68 -6.93 -8.74
C ASP A 26 6.10 -6.33 -7.41
N LEU A 27 7.18 -5.56 -7.45
CA LEU A 27 7.67 -4.83 -6.28
C LEU A 27 6.56 -3.98 -5.67
N PRO A 28 6.40 -3.92 -4.34
CA PRO A 28 5.55 -2.94 -3.69
C PRO A 28 6.23 -1.58 -3.76
N SER A 29 6.17 -0.93 -4.93
CA SER A 29 6.54 0.46 -5.08
C SER A 29 5.61 1.30 -4.18
N ALA A 30 6.21 2.07 -3.28
CA ALA A 30 5.62 3.17 -2.49
C ALA A 30 4.80 2.82 -1.23
N LEU A 31 5.50 2.51 -0.12
CA LEU A 31 5.00 2.50 1.27
C LEU A 31 4.69 3.90 1.85
N CYS A 32 4.11 4.80 1.05
CA CYS A 32 3.59 6.06 1.55
C CYS A 32 2.10 6.13 1.23
N TRP A 33 1.31 5.52 2.13
CA TRP A 33 -0.11 5.20 1.98
C TRP A 33 -0.42 4.13 0.95
N ASP A 34 -1.04 3.05 1.45
CA ASP A 34 -1.60 1.98 0.63
C ASP A 34 -3.07 1.80 1.03
N ALA A 35 -3.99 2.30 0.20
CA ALA A 35 -5.28 1.64 0.06
C ALA A 35 -5.15 0.66 -1.10
N LEU A 36 -5.25 -0.63 -0.79
CA LEU A 36 -5.27 -1.70 -1.77
C LEU A 36 -6.72 -2.02 -2.08
N GLU A 37 -7.16 -1.73 -3.31
CA GLU A 37 -8.46 -2.14 -3.81
C GLU A 37 -8.32 -3.50 -4.50
N ILE A 38 -8.95 -4.52 -3.95
CA ILE A 38 -9.02 -5.85 -4.56
C ILE A 38 -10.33 -5.95 -5.34
N ARG A 39 -10.22 -5.96 -6.66
CA ARG A 39 -11.33 -6.09 -7.59
C ARG A 39 -11.45 -7.53 -8.05
N LYS A 40 -12.66 -8.10 -7.96
CA LYS A 40 -12.99 -9.30 -8.72
C LYS A 40 -13.39 -8.88 -10.13
N SER A 41 -12.61 -9.25 -11.13
CA SER A 41 -13.01 -9.05 -12.53
C SER A 41 -13.22 -10.40 -13.20
N LYS A 42 -14.22 -10.51 -14.09
CA LYS A 42 -14.32 -11.62 -15.04
C LYS A 42 -13.54 -11.20 -16.28
N VAL A 43 -12.39 -11.81 -16.54
CA VAL A 43 -11.65 -11.59 -17.78
C VAL A 43 -12.26 -12.50 -18.86
N PRO A 44 -12.80 -11.98 -19.97
CA PRO A 44 -13.16 -12.81 -21.11
C PRO A 44 -11.88 -13.27 -21.80
N ARG A 45 -11.64 -14.58 -21.93
CA ARG A 45 -10.66 -15.07 -22.90
C ARG A 45 -11.24 -14.83 -24.29
N ASP A 46 -10.44 -14.22 -25.17
CA ASP A 46 -10.71 -14.09 -26.60
C ASP A 46 -11.28 -15.41 -27.13
N SER A 47 -12.56 -15.40 -27.49
CA SER A 47 -13.19 -16.55 -28.10
C SER A 47 -12.73 -16.63 -29.55
N SER A 48 -11.68 -17.42 -29.80
CA SER A 48 -11.56 -18.06 -31.11
C SER A 48 -12.83 -18.90 -31.32
N PRO A 49 -13.51 -18.78 -32.46
CA PRO A 49 -14.77 -19.48 -32.68
C PRO A 49 -14.41 -20.92 -33.03
N LEU A 50 -14.38 -21.82 -32.03
CA LEU A 50 -14.63 -23.28 -32.14
C LEU A 50 -14.22 -23.99 -30.83
N SER A 51 -15.06 -23.94 -29.80
CA SER A 51 -15.45 -25.13 -29.03
C SER A 51 -16.57 -24.77 -28.06
N LYS A 52 -17.68 -25.51 -28.17
CA LYS A 52 -18.78 -25.48 -27.20
C LYS A 52 -18.36 -26.37 -26.03
N ASN A 53 -17.96 -25.76 -24.93
CA ASN A 53 -18.10 -26.28 -23.56
C ASN A 53 -18.03 -25.07 -22.63
N HIS A 54 -19.16 -24.71 -22.01
CA HIS A 54 -19.23 -23.64 -21.03
C HIS A 54 -18.69 -24.15 -19.69
N ASP A 55 -17.37 -24.18 -19.54
CA ASP A 55 -16.75 -24.10 -18.23
C ASP A 55 -16.74 -22.62 -17.83
N ILE A 56 -17.50 -22.28 -16.79
CA ILE A 56 -17.49 -20.95 -16.19
C ILE A 56 -16.07 -20.72 -15.65
N ALA A 57 -15.28 -19.93 -16.37
CA ALA A 57 -13.91 -19.62 -15.96
C ALA A 57 -13.88 -19.00 -14.55
N GLU A 58 -12.99 -19.50 -13.71
CA GLU A 58 -12.71 -18.95 -12.38
C GLU A 58 -12.35 -17.46 -12.50
N SER A 59 -12.96 -16.63 -11.64
CA SER A 59 -12.64 -15.20 -11.57
C SER A 59 -11.28 -15.01 -10.90
N GLU A 60 -10.32 -14.41 -11.60
CA GLU A 60 -9.07 -13.96 -10.98
C GLU A 60 -9.30 -12.68 -10.16
N ASP A 61 -8.77 -12.67 -8.94
CA ASP A 61 -8.76 -11.48 -8.09
C ASP A 61 -7.67 -10.53 -8.62
N ILE A 62 -8.05 -9.34 -9.10
CA ILE A 62 -7.10 -8.30 -9.50
C ILE A 62 -6.81 -7.41 -8.30
N LEU A 63 -5.57 -7.39 -7.87
CA LEU A 63 -5.08 -6.45 -6.86
C LEU A 63 -4.76 -5.11 -7.55
N THR A 64 -5.53 -4.08 -7.25
CA THR A 64 -5.32 -2.71 -7.76
C THR A 64 -4.91 -1.80 -6.61
N LYS A 65 -3.76 -1.15 -6.72
CA LYS A 65 -3.35 -0.12 -5.75
C LYS A 65 -4.03 1.21 -6.07
N VAL A 66 -4.62 1.86 -5.06
CA VAL A 66 -5.29 3.16 -5.23
C VAL A 66 -4.86 4.12 -4.12
N ASN A 67 -4.50 5.36 -4.50
CA ASN A 67 -4.15 6.43 -3.56
C ASN A 67 -5.08 7.67 -3.55
N PRO A 68 -6.35 7.64 -4.00
CA PRO A 68 -7.22 8.80 -3.84
C PRO A 68 -7.74 8.92 -2.40
N GLN A 69 -8.06 10.15 -1.99
CA GLN A 69 -8.91 10.36 -0.81
C GLN A 69 -10.22 9.60 -1.04
N PHE A 70 -10.76 8.88 -0.05
CA PHE A 70 -12.01 8.10 -0.25
C PHE A 70 -13.15 8.97 -0.81
N GLN A 71 -13.25 10.22 -0.36
CA GLN A 71 -14.24 11.18 -0.84
C GLN A 71 -14.06 11.53 -2.34
N CYS A 72 -12.84 11.45 -2.85
CA CYS A 72 -12.47 11.71 -4.24
C CYS A 72 -12.46 10.44 -5.10
N SER A 73 -12.68 9.25 -4.50
CA SER A 73 -12.85 8.01 -5.25
C SER A 73 -14.09 8.08 -6.15
N SER A 74 -14.03 7.41 -7.30
CA SER A 74 -15.17 7.34 -8.21
C SER A 74 -16.36 6.65 -7.55
N ASP A 75 -17.57 7.01 -7.98
CA ASP A 75 -18.79 6.38 -7.48
C ASP A 75 -18.81 4.88 -7.74
N SER A 76 -18.12 4.43 -8.81
CA SER A 76 -17.90 3.01 -9.08
C SER A 76 -17.15 2.33 -7.93
N VAL A 77 -16.10 2.93 -7.37
CA VAL A 77 -15.35 2.36 -6.23
C VAL A 77 -16.20 2.42 -4.96
N LYS A 78 -16.81 3.57 -4.68
CA LYS A 78 -17.65 3.77 -3.48
C LYS A 78 -18.84 2.83 -3.43
N ASN A 79 -19.48 2.57 -4.58
CA ASN A 79 -20.66 1.70 -4.67
C ASN A 79 -20.32 0.26 -5.09
N SER A 80 -19.03 -0.06 -5.30
CA SER A 80 -18.64 -1.42 -5.64
C SER A 80 -18.77 -2.36 -4.46
N THR A 81 -18.97 -3.64 -4.80
CA THR A 81 -18.81 -4.78 -3.89
C THR A 81 -17.33 -5.19 -3.74
N CYS A 82 -16.38 -4.37 -4.21
CA CYS A 82 -14.96 -4.68 -4.09
C CYS A 82 -14.53 -4.69 -2.63
N LYS A 83 -13.47 -5.45 -2.35
CA LYS A 83 -12.83 -5.47 -1.05
C LYS A 83 -11.70 -4.46 -1.05
N ILE A 84 -11.64 -3.61 -0.05
CA ILE A 84 -10.63 -2.57 0.12
C ILE A 84 -9.88 -2.88 1.41
N VAL A 85 -8.56 -2.87 1.34
CA VAL A 85 -7.68 -2.98 2.51
C VAL A 85 -6.96 -1.65 2.68
N CYS A 86 -7.16 -0.99 3.81
CA CYS A 86 -6.52 0.28 4.13
C CYS A 86 -5.55 0.08 5.27
N ILE A 87 -4.32 0.56 5.12
CA ILE A 87 -3.31 0.53 6.18
C ILE A 87 -3.09 1.95 6.69
N ALA A 88 -3.35 2.17 7.97
CA ALA A 88 -3.00 3.39 8.67
C ALA A 88 -1.68 3.22 9.44
N ARG A 89 -0.97 4.33 9.62
CA ARG A 89 0.26 4.40 10.39
C ARG A 89 0.30 5.67 11.19
N ASN A 90 1.01 5.66 12.31
CA ASN A 90 1.25 6.86 13.09
C ASN A 90 1.74 8.02 12.20
N PRO A 91 1.06 9.18 12.24
CA PRO A 91 1.40 10.38 11.49
C PRO A 91 2.89 10.75 11.50
N LYS A 92 3.51 10.63 12.67
CA LYS A 92 4.89 11.07 12.92
C LYS A 92 5.89 10.10 12.31
N ASP A 93 5.68 8.80 12.48
CA ASP A 93 6.53 7.78 11.86
C ASP A 93 6.45 7.83 10.34
N MET A 94 5.26 8.12 9.83
CA MET A 94 5.02 8.25 8.42
C MET A 94 5.71 9.49 7.83
N LEU A 95 5.64 10.65 8.47
CA LEU A 95 6.37 11.84 8.03
C LEU A 95 7.88 11.56 7.92
N VAL A 96 8.46 10.93 8.95
CA VAL A 96 9.89 10.57 8.97
C VAL A 96 10.21 9.54 7.88
N SER A 97 9.34 8.56 7.66
CA SER A 97 9.50 7.58 6.60
C SER A 97 9.47 8.23 5.22
N PHE A 98 8.57 9.20 5.02
CA PHE A 98 8.41 9.91 3.76
C PHE A 98 9.61 10.82 3.48
N LEU A 99 10.06 11.60 4.46
CA LEU A 99 11.22 12.46 4.34
C LEU A 99 12.49 11.66 3.99
N ALA A 100 12.69 10.50 4.64
CA ALA A 100 13.81 9.62 4.35
C ALA A 100 13.76 9.06 2.92
N LEU A 101 12.57 8.66 2.45
CA LEU A 101 12.36 8.18 1.08
C LEU A 101 12.62 9.30 0.07
N PHE A 102 12.06 10.49 0.30
CA PHE A 102 12.25 11.65 -0.55
C PHE A 102 13.74 12.01 -0.69
N ASN A 103 14.46 12.09 0.43
CA ASN A 103 15.90 12.37 0.43
C ASN A 103 16.73 11.26 -0.24
N SER A 104 16.21 10.03 -0.31
CA SER A 104 16.88 8.91 -1.00
C SER A 104 16.61 8.90 -2.51
N ILE A 105 15.49 9.48 -2.97
CA ILE A 105 15.14 9.63 -4.39
C ILE A 105 15.87 10.84 -4.99
N PHE A 106 15.86 11.98 -4.30
CA PHE A 106 16.41 13.23 -4.79
C PHE A 106 17.91 13.38 -4.46
N LYS A 107 18.73 12.57 -5.16
CA LYS A 107 20.18 12.67 -5.47
C LYS A 107 21.22 12.96 -4.35
N PRO A 108 22.42 12.33 -4.45
CA PRO A 108 23.53 12.49 -3.50
C PRO A 108 24.21 13.87 -3.44
N ASN A 109 23.91 14.78 -4.38
CA ASN A 109 24.60 16.07 -4.52
C ASN A 109 23.73 17.28 -4.12
N GLN A 110 22.61 17.05 -3.44
CA GLN A 110 21.75 18.10 -2.90
C GLN A 110 21.70 17.98 -1.38
N GLU A 111 21.51 19.10 -0.71
CA GLU A 111 21.26 19.07 0.73
C GLU A 111 19.94 18.33 1.00
N PRO A 112 19.89 17.51 2.07
CA PRO A 112 18.65 16.85 2.48
C PRO A 112 17.52 17.87 2.67
N TYR A 113 16.30 17.47 2.33
CA TYR A 113 15.14 18.31 2.56
C TYR A 113 15.01 18.65 4.06
N PRO A 114 14.86 19.93 4.43
CA PRO A 114 14.82 20.33 5.84
C PRO A 114 13.62 19.72 6.58
N LEU A 115 13.87 19.15 7.75
CA LEU A 115 12.86 18.49 8.56
C LEU A 115 11.77 19.47 9.02
N GLU A 116 12.17 20.66 9.45
CA GLU A 116 11.28 21.72 9.95
C GLU A 116 10.26 22.11 8.88
N ARG A 117 10.74 22.25 7.63
CA ARG A 117 9.91 22.57 6.48
C ARG A 117 8.96 21.41 6.15
N ALA A 118 9.45 20.17 6.19
CA ALA A 118 8.60 18.99 6.00
C ALA A 118 7.48 18.92 7.05
N VAL A 119 7.78 19.21 8.32
CA VAL A 119 6.78 19.27 9.40
C VAL A 119 5.77 20.38 9.13
N GLU A 120 6.20 21.56 8.71
CA GLU A 120 5.32 22.69 8.40
C GLU A 120 4.37 22.39 7.23
N GLU A 121 4.89 21.89 6.13
CA GLU A 121 4.12 21.51 4.93
C GLU A 121 3.12 20.40 5.25
N PHE A 122 3.57 19.40 6.01
CA PHE A 122 2.72 18.33 6.51
C PHE A 122 1.59 18.85 7.41
N CYS A 123 1.87 19.87 8.25
CA CYS A 123 0.86 20.44 9.13
C CYS A 123 -0.13 21.38 8.44
N THR A 124 0.32 22.08 7.40
CA THR A 124 -0.52 23.00 6.63
C THR A 124 -1.33 22.28 5.53
N GLY A 125 -0.98 21.03 5.22
CA GLY A 125 -1.61 20.24 4.17
C GLY A 125 -1.05 20.52 2.77
N VAL A 126 0.04 21.28 2.67
CA VAL A 126 0.78 21.54 1.42
C VAL A 126 1.73 20.36 1.17
N HIS A 127 1.15 19.18 1.03
CA HIS A 127 1.86 17.92 0.83
C HIS A 127 1.36 17.27 -0.48
N GLN A 128 2.19 16.45 -1.14
CA GLN A 128 1.83 15.85 -2.44
C GLN A 128 0.57 14.96 -2.41
N TYR A 129 0.16 14.53 -1.21
CA TYR A 129 -1.06 13.74 -0.98
C TYR A 129 -2.14 14.53 -0.21
N GLY A 130 -1.98 15.85 -0.12
CA GLY A 130 -2.86 16.75 0.63
C GLY A 130 -2.87 16.47 2.14
N ARG A 131 -4.02 16.70 2.75
CA ARG A 131 -4.24 16.48 4.19
C ARG A 131 -4.45 15.02 4.49
N ILE A 132 -3.34 14.40 4.82
CA ILE A 132 -3.22 12.95 4.90
C ILE A 132 -4.18 12.32 5.92
N PHE A 133 -4.40 12.97 7.07
CA PHE A 133 -5.27 12.47 8.13
C PHE A 133 -6.75 12.45 7.75
N GLU A 134 -7.17 13.38 6.89
CA GLU A 134 -8.54 13.43 6.39
C GLU A 134 -8.83 12.19 5.53
N ASN A 135 -7.82 11.69 4.78
CA ASN A 135 -7.95 10.46 4.00
C ASN A 135 -8.11 9.25 4.92
N VAL A 136 -7.26 9.12 5.93
CA VAL A 136 -7.30 8.02 6.91
C VAL A 136 -8.63 8.00 7.64
N LEU A 137 -9.08 9.18 8.06
CA LEU A 137 -10.34 9.36 8.74
C LEU A 137 -11.50 8.92 7.85
N GLY A 138 -11.48 9.30 6.57
CA GLY A 138 -12.49 8.86 5.60
C GLY A 138 -12.57 7.34 5.50
N TYR A 139 -11.44 6.67 5.26
CA TYR A 139 -11.39 5.21 5.17
C TYR A 139 -11.77 4.52 6.48
N TRP A 140 -11.38 5.08 7.62
CA TRP A 140 -11.76 4.56 8.93
C TRP A 140 -13.28 4.67 9.16
N LEU A 141 -13.88 5.83 8.89
CA LEU A 141 -15.33 6.01 9.04
C LEU A 141 -16.12 5.05 8.14
N GLU A 142 -15.65 4.83 6.91
CA GLU A 142 -16.30 3.94 5.97
C GLU A 142 -16.10 2.47 6.31
N SER A 143 -14.95 2.09 6.89
CA SER A 143 -14.76 0.73 7.42
C SER A 143 -15.69 0.40 8.57
N GLN A 144 -16.09 1.40 9.37
CA GLN A 144 -17.11 1.20 10.40
C GLN A 144 -18.51 0.97 9.81
N LYS A 145 -18.80 1.53 8.63
CA LYS A 145 -20.10 1.39 7.95
C LYS A 145 -20.20 0.09 7.13
N ARG A 146 -19.08 -0.35 6.54
CA ARG A 146 -19.00 -1.49 5.62
C ARG A 146 -17.82 -2.42 5.94
N PRO A 147 -17.79 -3.03 7.14
CA PRO A 147 -16.67 -3.88 7.56
C PRO A 147 -16.46 -5.12 6.66
N GLU A 148 -17.48 -5.57 5.94
CA GLU A 148 -17.44 -6.67 4.98
C GLU A 148 -16.74 -6.31 3.65
N ASN A 149 -16.65 -5.01 3.35
CA ASN A 149 -15.99 -4.49 2.14
C ASN A 149 -14.70 -3.74 2.42
N ILE A 150 -14.50 -3.21 3.62
CA ILE A 150 -13.33 -2.38 3.94
C ILE A 150 -12.67 -2.92 5.21
N LEU A 151 -11.50 -3.52 5.05
CA LEU A 151 -10.62 -3.91 6.13
C LEU A 151 -9.68 -2.75 6.45
N PHE A 152 -9.72 -2.28 7.69
CA PHE A 152 -8.83 -1.24 8.18
C PHE A 152 -7.78 -1.85 9.11
N LEU A 153 -6.52 -1.82 8.67
CA LEU A 153 -5.36 -2.34 9.41
C LEU A 153 -4.52 -1.18 9.93
N LYS A 154 -3.82 -1.42 11.04
CA LYS A 154 -2.80 -0.51 11.55
C LYS A 154 -1.42 -1.13 11.39
N TYR A 155 -0.49 -0.34 10.88
CA TYR A 155 0.91 -0.72 10.74
C TYR A 155 1.50 -1.16 12.09
N GLU A 156 1.14 -0.48 13.18
CA GLU A 156 1.61 -0.78 14.53
C GLU A 156 1.17 -2.17 15.00
N GLU A 157 -0.07 -2.56 14.68
CA GLU A 157 -0.61 -3.89 14.98
C GLU A 157 0.02 -4.96 14.09
N MET A 158 0.31 -4.64 12.82
CA MET A 158 1.03 -5.54 11.90
C MET A 158 2.47 -5.82 12.35
N ILE A 159 3.14 -4.84 12.95
CA ILE A 159 4.47 -5.03 13.53
C ILE A 159 4.40 -5.79 14.86
N LYS A 160 3.37 -5.53 15.68
CA LYS A 160 3.19 -6.16 16.99
C LYS A 160 2.79 -7.64 16.89
N ASP A 161 1.84 -7.96 16.02
CA ASP A 161 1.34 -9.32 15.82
C ASP A 161 1.03 -9.58 14.33
N PRO A 162 2.07 -9.83 13.52
CA PRO A 162 1.90 -10.04 12.08
C PRO A 162 1.06 -11.28 11.76
N LYS A 163 1.10 -12.32 12.61
CA LYS A 163 0.36 -13.57 12.38
C LYS A 163 -1.15 -13.32 12.45
N GLU A 164 -1.59 -12.62 13.49
CA GLU A 164 -3.01 -12.29 13.65
C GLU A 164 -3.51 -11.39 12.52
N GLN A 165 -2.72 -10.38 12.12
CA GLN A 165 -3.12 -9.50 11.02
C GLN A 165 -3.19 -10.24 9.67
N VAL A 166 -2.29 -11.19 9.41
CA VAL A 166 -2.34 -12.06 8.21
C VAL A 166 -3.57 -12.96 8.22
N LYS A 167 -3.92 -13.55 9.36
CA LYS A 167 -5.16 -14.35 9.50
C LYS A 167 -6.42 -13.51 9.29
N ASN A 168 -6.45 -12.30 9.86
CA ASN A 168 -7.55 -11.36 9.69
C ASN A 168 -7.72 -10.96 8.22
N LEU A 169 -6.61 -10.60 7.55
CA LEU A 169 -6.61 -10.30 6.11
C LEU A 169 -7.13 -11.48 5.28
N ALA A 170 -6.62 -12.69 5.52
CA ALA A 170 -7.01 -13.89 4.80
C ALA A 170 -8.51 -14.20 4.97
N SER A 171 -9.01 -14.08 6.21
CA SER A 171 -10.43 -14.24 6.52
C SER A 171 -11.28 -13.19 5.82
N PHE A 172 -10.87 -11.92 5.87
CA PHE A 172 -11.52 -10.83 5.17
C PHE A 172 -11.57 -11.07 3.66
N LEU A 173 -10.52 -11.63 3.06
CA LEU A 173 -10.50 -11.98 1.63
C LEU A 173 -11.35 -13.21 1.29
N GLY A 174 -11.80 -13.97 2.30
CA GLY A 174 -12.57 -15.21 2.12
C GLY A 174 -11.68 -16.41 1.82
N LYS A 175 -10.40 -16.35 2.21
CA LYS A 175 -9.41 -17.42 2.06
C LYS A 175 -8.73 -17.70 3.40
N PRO A 176 -9.48 -18.06 4.46
CA PRO A 176 -8.90 -18.29 5.79
C PRO A 176 -7.87 -19.43 5.74
N PHE A 177 -6.81 -19.31 6.54
CA PHE A 177 -5.81 -20.37 6.64
C PHE A 177 -6.35 -21.56 7.44
N GLU A 178 -6.07 -22.77 6.95
CA GLU A 178 -6.41 -24.01 7.66
C GLU A 178 -5.30 -24.44 8.64
N LYS A 179 -4.05 -24.06 8.34
CA LYS A 179 -2.84 -24.50 9.05
C LYS A 179 -2.02 -23.32 9.50
N GLU A 180 -1.52 -23.38 10.73
CA GLU A 180 -0.68 -22.33 11.30
C GLU A 180 0.64 -22.19 10.52
N GLU A 181 1.19 -23.31 10.03
CA GLU A 181 2.45 -23.30 9.29
C GLU A 181 2.37 -22.46 8.00
N ASP A 182 1.19 -22.36 7.39
CA ASP A 182 1.01 -21.55 6.18
C ASP A 182 0.96 -20.05 6.51
N VAL A 183 0.41 -19.68 7.68
CA VAL A 183 0.50 -18.30 8.21
C VAL A 183 1.96 -17.93 8.45
N GLU A 184 2.72 -18.81 9.09
CA GLU A 184 4.15 -18.59 9.37
C GLU A 184 4.97 -18.42 8.09
N LYS A 185 4.70 -19.24 7.07
CA LYS A 185 5.36 -19.11 5.76
C LYS A 185 5.07 -17.76 5.11
N VAL A 186 3.82 -17.28 5.16
CA VAL A 186 3.46 -15.96 4.59
C VAL A 186 4.14 -14.84 5.36
N VAL A 187 4.07 -14.86 6.69
CA VAL A 187 4.76 -13.86 7.54
C VAL A 187 6.26 -13.84 7.26
N TRP A 188 6.90 -15.01 7.15
CA TRP A 188 8.32 -15.11 6.82
C TRP A 188 8.61 -14.59 5.40
N ARG A 189 7.82 -14.98 4.39
CA ARG A 189 7.98 -14.55 2.99
C ARG A 189 7.89 -13.03 2.84
N CYS A 190 6.98 -12.40 3.59
CA CYS A 190 6.74 -10.96 3.57
C CYS A 190 7.54 -10.19 4.63
N SER A 191 8.40 -10.85 5.41
CA SER A 191 9.19 -10.19 6.45
C SER A 191 10.14 -9.16 5.85
N LEU A 192 10.27 -8.02 6.53
CA LEU A 192 11.13 -6.94 6.06
C LEU A 192 12.59 -7.39 5.93
N GLU A 193 13.09 -8.19 6.87
CA GLU A 193 14.46 -8.70 6.84
C GLU A 193 14.70 -9.54 5.59
N ARG A 194 13.80 -10.47 5.26
CA ARG A 194 13.91 -11.26 4.04
C ARG A 194 13.80 -10.39 2.80
N LEU A 195 12.74 -9.58 2.69
CA LEU A 195 12.47 -8.77 1.51
C LEU A 195 13.64 -7.83 1.20
N ARG A 196 14.16 -7.11 2.19
CA ARG A 196 15.34 -6.24 2.04
C ARG A 196 16.58 -6.98 1.53
N ASN A 197 16.68 -8.28 1.85
CA ASN A 197 17.83 -9.09 1.51
C ASN A 197 17.74 -9.83 0.17
N LEU A 198 16.58 -9.78 -0.51
CA LEU A 198 16.43 -10.34 -1.86
C LEU A 198 17.26 -9.56 -2.87
N GLU A 199 17.85 -10.27 -3.84
CA GLU A 199 18.73 -9.70 -4.86
C GLU A 199 18.05 -8.58 -5.65
N VAL A 200 16.80 -8.79 -6.05
CA VAL A 200 15.96 -7.80 -6.74
C VAL A 200 15.73 -6.53 -5.93
N ASN A 201 15.75 -6.62 -4.60
CA ASN A 201 15.55 -5.48 -3.71
C ASN A 201 16.86 -4.77 -3.37
N LYS A 202 18.01 -5.45 -3.48
CA LYS A 202 19.33 -4.86 -3.24
C LYS A 202 19.85 -4.11 -4.45
N ASN A 203 19.76 -4.74 -5.62
CA ASN A 203 20.58 -4.37 -6.78
C ASN A 203 19.76 -4.04 -8.02
N SER A 204 18.42 -4.04 -7.94
CA SER A 204 17.55 -3.71 -9.06
C SER A 204 16.75 -2.43 -8.84
N SER A 205 16.08 -1.98 -9.89
CA SER A 205 15.20 -0.81 -9.89
C SER A 205 14.01 -1.12 -10.79
N VAL A 206 12.81 -1.15 -10.22
CA VAL A 206 11.57 -1.32 -11.01
C VAL A 206 11.13 -0.01 -11.64
N ILE A 207 11.32 1.09 -10.91
CA ILE A 207 11.17 2.45 -11.46
C ILE A 207 12.56 2.89 -11.88
N GLU A 208 12.68 3.33 -13.13
CA GLU A 208 13.94 3.84 -13.66
C GLU A 208 14.50 4.93 -12.72
N TRP A 209 15.80 4.84 -12.39
CA TRP A 209 16.51 5.76 -11.50
C TRP A 209 16.14 5.72 -10.01
N VAL A 210 15.27 4.80 -9.59
CA VAL A 210 14.89 4.63 -8.18
C VAL A 210 15.29 3.23 -7.70
N PRO A 211 16.40 3.11 -6.95
CA PRO A 211 16.84 1.83 -6.42
C PRO A 211 15.81 1.19 -5.50
N ASN A 212 15.56 -0.12 -5.63
CA ASN A 212 14.55 -0.82 -4.83
C ASN A 212 14.88 -0.84 -3.33
N ASN A 213 16.16 -0.74 -2.96
CA ASN A 213 16.60 -0.83 -1.57
C ASN A 213 16.07 0.32 -0.70
N ILE A 214 15.74 1.48 -1.30
CA ILE A 214 15.29 2.67 -0.57
C ILE A 214 13.93 2.47 0.10
N TYR A 215 13.11 1.52 -0.39
CA TYR A 215 11.81 1.19 0.21
C TYR A 215 11.96 0.45 1.54
N PHE A 216 13.12 -0.15 1.83
CA PHE A 216 13.34 -1.03 2.96
C PHE A 216 14.27 -0.39 4.02
N ARG A 217 13.72 0.57 4.78
CA ARG A 217 14.48 1.37 5.77
C ARG A 217 14.71 0.65 7.11
N LYS A 218 13.85 0.90 8.11
CA LYS A 218 13.96 0.32 9.46
C LYS A 218 12.82 -0.65 9.81
N GLY A 219 11.60 -0.39 9.31
CA GLY A 219 10.43 -1.22 9.58
C GLY A 219 9.99 -1.28 11.03
N MET A 220 10.06 -0.15 11.73
CA MET A 220 9.77 -0.08 13.15
C MET A 220 8.76 1.03 13.45
N VAL A 221 8.18 0.92 14.63
CA VAL A 221 7.22 1.86 15.21
C VAL A 221 7.96 2.79 16.18
N GLY A 222 7.62 4.07 16.17
CA GLY A 222 8.15 5.06 17.11
C GLY A 222 9.52 5.63 16.75
N ASP A 223 10.04 5.38 15.55
CA ASP A 223 11.32 5.91 15.09
C ASP A 223 11.27 7.44 14.94
N TRP A 224 10.08 8.03 14.85
CA TRP A 224 9.91 9.49 14.84
C TRP A 224 10.56 10.20 16.02
N LYS A 225 10.69 9.53 17.18
CA LYS A 225 11.34 10.09 18.38
C LYS A 225 12.82 10.40 18.19
N ASN A 226 13.47 9.78 17.18
CA ASN A 226 14.87 10.01 16.86
C ASN A 226 15.08 11.22 15.93
N TYR A 227 14.00 11.80 15.40
CA TYR A 227 14.07 12.88 14.39
C TYR A 227 13.30 14.11 14.84
N LEU A 228 12.08 13.95 15.37
CA LEU A 228 11.21 15.06 15.73
C LEU A 228 11.49 15.56 17.14
N THR A 229 11.54 16.88 17.31
CA THR A 229 11.49 17.49 18.65
C THR A 229 10.11 17.28 19.30
N PRO A 230 10.00 17.39 20.64
CA PRO A 230 8.70 17.37 21.31
C PRO A 230 7.72 18.40 20.72
N GLU A 231 8.16 19.63 20.42
CA GLU A 231 7.27 20.64 19.85
C GLU A 231 6.76 20.26 18.46
N MET A 232 7.62 19.68 17.61
CA MET A 232 7.20 19.17 16.29
C MET A 232 6.18 18.04 16.43
N GLY A 233 6.43 17.11 17.35
CA GLY A 233 5.52 16.01 17.65
C GLY A 233 4.15 16.51 18.11
N ASP A 234 4.12 17.53 18.97
CA ASP A 234 2.89 18.14 19.46
C ASP A 234 2.13 18.90 18.39
N ARG A 235 2.82 19.61 17.49
CA ARG A 235 2.20 20.26 16.33
C ARG A 235 1.44 19.24 15.46
N ILE A 236 2.07 18.09 15.18
CA ILE A 236 1.45 17.01 14.40
C ILE A 236 0.27 16.39 15.17
N ASN A 237 0.40 16.21 16.49
CA ASN A 237 -0.70 15.67 17.30
C ASN A 237 -1.93 16.60 17.25
N ARG A 238 -1.76 17.94 17.27
CA ARG A 238 -2.89 18.90 17.28
C ARG A 238 -3.75 18.85 16.03
N ILE A 239 -3.17 18.55 14.87
CA ILE A 239 -3.87 18.47 13.59
C ILE A 239 -4.40 17.06 13.29
N THR A 240 -3.89 16.05 13.99
CA THR A 240 -4.32 14.67 13.82
C THR A 240 -5.62 14.45 14.58
N PRO A 241 -6.68 13.91 13.96
CA PRO A 241 -7.92 13.56 14.65
C PRO A 241 -7.63 12.66 15.85
N GLN A 242 -7.97 13.11 17.06
CA GLN A 242 -7.75 12.38 18.31
C GLN A 242 -8.85 11.32 18.52
N ILE A 243 -8.96 10.38 17.56
CA ILE A 243 -9.93 9.31 17.61
C ILE A 243 -9.37 8.18 18.48
N PRO A 244 -10.05 7.82 19.58
CA PRO A 244 -9.64 6.69 20.40
C PRO A 244 -9.47 5.45 19.53
N ARG A 245 -8.31 4.78 19.65
CA ARG A 245 -7.95 3.55 18.93
C ARG A 245 -7.64 3.70 17.43
N LEU A 246 -7.52 4.91 16.86
CA LEU A 246 -7.10 5.05 15.45
C LEU A 246 -5.56 5.00 15.30
N TRP A 247 -4.85 5.63 16.23
CA TRP A 247 -3.39 5.86 16.14
C TRP A 247 -2.58 5.22 17.28
N ILE A 248 -3.25 4.41 18.11
CA ILE A 248 -2.72 3.72 19.29
C ILE A 248 -2.86 2.21 19.07
#